data_AF-A0A096MM35-F1
#
_entry.id   AF-A0A096MM35-F1
#
_cell.length_a   1.000
_cell.length_b   1.000
_cell.length_c   1.000
_cell.angle_alpha   90.00
_cell.angle_beta   90.00
_cell.angle_gamma   90.00
#
_symmetry.space_group_name_H-M   'P 1'
#
loop_
_entity.id
_entity.type
_entity.pdbx_description
1 polymer ?
#
loop_
_entity_poly.entity_id
_entity_poly.type
_entity_poly.pdbx_seq_one_letter_code
_entity_poly.pdbx_strand_id
1 'polypeptide(L)'
;MGVGPASLLAALLLLLSGDRAVRCDTPANCTYLDLLGTWVFQVGSSGSQRDVNCSVMGPPEKKVVVHLQKLDTAYDDLGNSGHFTIIYNQGFEIVLNDYKWFAFFKDVTDFISHLFMQLGTVGIYDLPHLRNKLV
;
A
#
# COMPACT_ATOMS: atom_id res chain seq x y z
N MET A 1 34.96 39.43 -14.98
CA MET A 1 33.83 39.20 -14.06
C MET A 1 34.10 37.92 -13.30
N GLY A 2 34.51 38.01 -12.03
CA GLY A 2 34.96 36.86 -11.22
C GLY A 2 33.86 36.38 -10.29
N VAL A 3 33.66 35.07 -10.23
CA VAL A 3 32.73 34.41 -9.29
C VAL A 3 33.31 34.57 -7.88
N GLY A 4 32.60 35.30 -7.00
CA GLY A 4 33.05 35.56 -5.63
C GLY A 4 33.05 34.31 -4.74
N PRO A 5 33.85 34.28 -3.65
CA PRO A 5 34.00 33.11 -2.79
C PRO A 5 32.69 32.65 -2.13
N ALA A 6 31.73 33.56 -1.92
CA ALA A 6 30.39 33.24 -1.42
C ALA A 6 29.58 32.37 -2.41
N SER A 7 29.80 32.53 -3.71
CA SER A 7 29.12 31.74 -4.75
C SER A 7 29.66 30.31 -4.84
N LEU A 8 30.96 30.12 -4.54
CA LEU A 8 31.58 28.79 -4.47
C LEU A 8 31.12 28.02 -3.22
N LEU A 9 30.97 28.73 -2.09
CA LEU A 9 30.45 28.15 -0.85
C LEU A 9 28.98 27.72 -1.01
N ALA A 10 28.15 28.54 -1.67
CA ALA A 10 26.76 28.20 -1.96
C ALA A 10 26.62 26.97 -2.88
N ALA A 11 27.46 26.88 -3.92
CA ALA A 11 27.49 25.72 -4.81
C ALA A 11 27.95 24.44 -4.08
N LEU A 12 28.93 24.56 -3.18
CA LEU A 12 29.40 23.44 -2.36
C LEU A 12 28.33 22.95 -1.38
N LEU A 13 27.58 23.87 -0.76
CA LEU A 13 26.47 23.53 0.13
C LEU A 13 25.32 22.82 -0.61
N LEU A 14 25.01 23.22 -1.85
CA LEU A 14 24.02 22.56 -2.71
C LEU A 14 24.46 21.16 -3.15
N LEU A 15 25.75 20.96 -3.39
CA LEU A 15 26.30 19.63 -3.71
C LEU A 15 26.33 18.70 -2.49
N LEU A 16 26.47 19.25 -1.28
CA LEU A 16 26.47 18.49 -0.02
C LEU A 16 25.06 18.23 0.52
N SER A 17 24.05 18.99 0.10
CA SER A 17 22.65 18.65 0.29
C SER A 17 22.25 17.56 -0.69
N GLY A 18 22.72 16.32 -0.46
CA GLY A 18 22.39 15.18 -1.29
C GLY A 18 20.89 15.08 -1.49
N ASP A 19 20.46 15.04 -2.75
CA ASP A 19 19.08 14.78 -3.13
C ASP A 19 18.65 13.45 -2.50
N ARG A 20 17.88 13.52 -1.41
CA ARG A 20 17.11 12.37 -0.97
C ARG A 20 16.10 12.13 -2.08
N ALA A 21 16.30 11.07 -2.85
CA ALA A 21 15.30 10.60 -3.79
C ALA A 21 14.02 10.27 -3.00
N VAL A 22 13.10 11.24 -2.92
CA VAL A 22 11.78 11.05 -2.34
C VAL A 22 11.00 10.24 -3.37
N ARG A 23 10.80 8.95 -3.09
CA ARG A 23 9.81 8.16 -3.82
C ARG A 23 8.46 8.50 -3.22
N CYS A 24 7.66 9.23 -3.99
CA CYS A 24 6.31 9.61 -3.57
C CYS A 24 5.30 8.46 -3.73
N ASP A 25 5.59 7.52 -4.63
CA ASP A 25 4.71 6.38 -4.91
C ASP A 25 5.30 5.08 -4.33
N THR A 26 4.43 4.16 -3.93
CA THR A 26 4.83 2.78 -3.69
C THR A 26 5.12 2.10 -5.03
N PRO A 27 5.99 1.08 -5.08
CA PRO A 27 6.27 0.40 -6.34
C PRO A 27 5.13 -0.52 -6.83
N ALA A 28 4.01 -0.58 -6.09
CA ALA A 28 2.83 -1.32 -6.52
C ALA A 28 2.21 -0.73 -7.80
N ASN A 29 1.72 -1.61 -8.66
CA ASN A 29 1.00 -1.26 -9.89
C ASN A 29 -0.17 -2.24 -10.10
N CYS A 30 -1.11 -2.24 -9.16
CA CYS A 30 -2.28 -3.13 -9.19
C CYS A 30 -3.43 -2.52 -10.00
N THR A 31 -4.26 -3.37 -10.60
CA THR A 31 -5.42 -2.94 -11.38
C THR A 31 -6.71 -2.96 -10.56
N TYR A 32 -7.75 -2.28 -11.05
CA TYR A 32 -9.09 -2.35 -10.47
C TYR A 32 -9.65 -3.78 -10.42
N LEU A 33 -9.31 -4.62 -11.41
CA LEU A 33 -9.76 -6.02 -11.42
C LEU A 33 -9.09 -6.84 -10.31
N ASP A 34 -7.85 -6.52 -9.93
CA ASP A 34 -7.16 -7.17 -8.81
C ASP A 34 -7.79 -6.83 -7.45
N LEU A 35 -8.51 -5.71 -7.36
CA LEU A 35 -9.22 -5.29 -6.16
C LEU A 35 -10.57 -6.02 -5.97
N LEU A 36 -11.23 -6.43 -7.06
CA LEU A 36 -12.54 -7.06 -6.98
C LEU A 36 -12.47 -8.45 -6.34
N GLY A 37 -13.52 -8.81 -5.58
CA GLY A 37 -13.64 -10.11 -4.94
C GLY A 37 -13.76 -10.02 -3.42
N THR A 38 -13.38 -11.12 -2.75
CA THR A 38 -13.53 -11.27 -1.30
C THR A 38 -12.21 -11.03 -0.59
N TRP A 39 -12.20 -10.08 0.34
CA TRP A 39 -11.07 -9.73 1.17
C TRP A 39 -11.30 -10.16 2.62
N VAL A 40 -10.21 -10.56 3.27
CA VAL A 40 -10.19 -10.88 4.70
C VAL A 40 -9.23 -9.91 5.38
N PHE A 41 -9.75 -9.01 6.19
CA PHE A 41 -8.96 -8.09 7.00
C PHE A 41 -8.70 -8.70 8.37
N GLN A 42 -7.41 -8.77 8.71
CA GLN A 42 -6.93 -9.11 10.05
C GLN A 42 -6.72 -7.79 10.80
N VAL A 43 -7.41 -7.61 11.90
CA VAL A 43 -7.47 -6.33 12.62
C VAL A 43 -6.84 -6.50 13.99
N GLY A 44 -5.89 -5.61 14.32
CA GLY A 44 -5.28 -5.54 15.64
C GLY A 44 -6.22 -4.98 16.72
N SER A 45 -5.64 -4.60 17.85
CA SER A 45 -6.39 -4.13 19.02
C SER A 45 -7.30 -2.93 18.70
N SER A 46 -8.54 -3.01 19.15
CA SER A 46 -9.56 -1.98 18.92
C SER A 46 -9.48 -0.87 19.99
N GLY A 47 -9.84 0.36 19.62
CA GLY A 47 -9.90 1.50 20.54
C GLY A 47 -8.62 2.35 20.60
N SER A 48 -7.61 2.02 19.80
CA SER A 48 -6.46 2.89 19.56
C SER A 48 -6.90 4.24 18.97
N GLN A 49 -6.25 5.32 19.37
CA GLN A 49 -6.51 6.64 18.81
C GLN A 49 -5.75 6.83 17.49
N ARG A 50 -5.89 8.02 16.87
CA ARG A 50 -5.25 8.38 15.60
C ARG A 50 -3.71 8.34 15.61
N ASP A 51 -3.09 8.25 16.78
CA ASP A 51 -1.64 8.16 16.98
C ASP A 51 -1.12 6.71 16.99
N VAL A 52 -1.99 5.74 16.66
CA VAL A 52 -1.61 4.33 16.52
C VAL A 52 -0.48 4.14 15.51
N ASN A 53 0.53 3.35 15.90
CA ASN A 53 1.66 3.02 15.04
C ASN A 53 1.43 1.67 14.33
N CYS A 54 0.86 1.72 13.12
CA CYS A 54 0.61 0.53 12.30
C CYS A 54 1.89 -0.14 11.78
N SER A 55 3.07 0.49 11.89
CA SER A 55 4.35 -0.14 11.51
C SER A 55 4.84 -1.20 12.49
N VAL A 56 4.30 -1.21 13.72
CA VAL A 56 4.61 -2.19 14.76
C VAL A 56 3.33 -2.84 15.28
N MET A 57 2.48 -3.26 14.34
CA MET A 57 1.22 -3.91 14.68
C MET A 57 1.47 -5.21 15.47
N GLY A 58 0.73 -5.37 16.57
CA GLY A 58 0.71 -6.61 17.36
C GLY A 58 -0.04 -7.75 16.64
N PRO A 59 -0.25 -8.90 17.31
CA PRO A 59 -1.03 -9.98 16.72
C PRO A 59 -2.46 -9.53 16.40
N PRO A 60 -3.05 -10.00 15.29
CA PRO A 60 -4.44 -9.69 14.97
C PRO A 60 -5.39 -10.33 15.98
N GLU A 61 -6.41 -9.57 16.39
CA GLU A 61 -7.42 -9.98 17.38
C GLU A 61 -8.77 -10.29 16.72
N LYS A 62 -9.06 -9.67 15.56
CA LYS A 62 -10.35 -9.78 14.87
C LYS A 62 -10.15 -10.04 13.39
N LYS A 63 -11.18 -10.65 12.79
CA LYS A 63 -11.26 -10.92 11.35
C LYS A 63 -12.53 -10.30 10.79
N VAL A 64 -12.40 -9.54 9.71
CA VAL A 64 -13.52 -8.94 8.97
C VAL A 64 -13.48 -9.41 7.52
N VAL A 65 -14.61 -9.89 7.00
CA VAL A 65 -14.74 -10.31 5.60
C VAL A 65 -15.51 -9.22 4.85
N VAL A 66 -14.97 -8.77 3.72
CA VAL A 66 -15.57 -7.74 2.88
C VAL A 66 -15.57 -8.21 1.43
N HIS A 67 -16.67 -7.97 0.74
CA HIS A 67 -16.84 -8.30 -0.67
C HIS A 67 -16.91 -7.01 -1.49
N LEU A 68 -16.11 -6.93 -2.54
CA LEU A 68 -16.03 -5.79 -3.44
C LEU A 68 -16.54 -6.18 -4.82
N GLN A 69 -17.62 -5.53 -5.24
CA GLN A 69 -18.28 -5.75 -6.52
C GLN A 69 -18.31 -4.47 -7.36
N LYS A 70 -18.16 -4.63 -8.67
CA LYS A 70 -18.27 -3.50 -9.60
C LYS A 70 -19.63 -2.78 -9.47
N LEU A 71 -19.68 -1.46 -9.63
CA LEU A 71 -18.57 -0.54 -9.94
C LEU A 71 -17.83 -0.02 -8.70
N ASP A 72 -18.50 0.01 -7.55
CA ASP A 72 -17.99 0.59 -6.32
C ASP A 72 -18.68 0.02 -5.08
N THR A 73 -19.41 -1.10 -5.18
CA THR A 73 -20.19 -1.67 -4.08
C THR A 73 -19.33 -2.51 -3.14
N ALA A 74 -19.33 -2.16 -1.85
CA ALA A 74 -18.77 -3.00 -0.79
C ALA A 74 -19.90 -3.58 0.08
N TYR A 75 -19.78 -4.82 0.52
CA TYR A 75 -20.71 -5.42 1.49
C TYR A 75 -20.03 -6.46 2.39
N ASP A 76 -20.63 -6.75 3.54
CA ASP A 76 -20.19 -7.77 4.49
C ASP A 76 -21.18 -8.94 4.59
N ASP A 77 -20.80 -9.97 5.35
CA ASP A 77 -21.61 -11.17 5.60
C ASP A 77 -22.89 -10.88 6.41
N LEU A 78 -22.99 -9.70 7.04
CA LEU A 78 -24.16 -9.28 7.83
C LEU A 78 -25.20 -8.54 6.97
N GLY A 79 -24.90 -8.31 5.69
CA GLY A 79 -25.78 -7.62 4.75
C GLY A 79 -25.68 -6.09 4.79
N ASN A 80 -24.66 -5.54 5.47
CA ASN A 80 -24.38 -4.11 5.37
C ASN A 80 -23.79 -3.80 4.00
N SER A 81 -24.13 -2.64 3.45
CA SER A 81 -23.60 -2.16 2.18
C SER A 81 -22.92 -0.81 2.33
N GLY A 82 -21.99 -0.53 1.43
CA GLY A 82 -21.20 0.68 1.39
C GLY A 82 -20.49 0.82 0.05
N HIS A 83 -19.45 1.66 0.02
CA HIS A 83 -18.74 2.00 -1.20
C HIS A 83 -17.23 1.76 -1.08
N PHE A 84 -16.57 1.47 -2.19
CA PHE A 84 -15.11 1.44 -2.27
C PHE A 84 -14.59 2.17 -3.50
N THR A 85 -13.34 2.59 -3.44
CA THR A 85 -12.62 3.14 -4.58
C THR A 85 -11.19 2.64 -4.61
N ILE A 86 -10.67 2.42 -5.81
CA ILE A 86 -9.23 2.21 -6.01
C ILE A 86 -8.53 3.57 -6.06
N ILE A 87 -7.39 3.66 -5.40
CA ILE A 87 -6.54 4.85 -5.43
C ILE A 87 -5.44 4.59 -6.45
N TYR A 88 -5.71 5.05 -7.68
CA TYR A 88 -4.86 4.84 -8.85
C TYR A 88 -4.50 3.34 -9.02
N ASN A 89 -3.25 2.98 -8.75
CA ASN A 89 -2.74 1.60 -8.75
C ASN A 89 -2.04 1.23 -7.42
N GLN A 90 -2.20 2.08 -6.39
CA GLN A 90 -1.41 2.08 -5.16
C GLN A 90 -2.11 1.36 -4.02
N GLY A 91 -3.43 1.52 -3.91
CA GLY A 91 -4.21 1.01 -2.79
C GLY A 91 -5.71 1.23 -2.99
N PHE A 92 -6.46 1.15 -1.91
CA PHE A 92 -7.90 1.31 -1.93
C PHE A 92 -8.43 1.98 -0.65
N GLU A 93 -9.61 2.58 -0.75
CA GLU A 93 -10.41 3.01 0.39
C GLU A 93 -11.78 2.31 0.33
N ILE A 94 -12.28 1.82 1.47
CA ILE A 94 -13.62 1.24 1.61
C ILE A 94 -14.34 1.95 2.76
N VAL A 95 -15.57 2.39 2.53
CA VAL A 95 -16.48 2.93 3.54
C VAL A 95 -17.63 1.96 3.70
N LEU A 96 -17.70 1.29 4.86
CA LEU A 96 -18.69 0.24 5.14
C LEU A 96 -19.01 0.18 6.63
N ASN A 97 -20.31 0.11 6.97
CA ASN A 97 -20.80 -0.02 8.35
C ASN A 97 -20.19 1.03 9.31
N ASP A 98 -20.17 2.29 8.90
CA ASP A 98 -19.58 3.44 9.61
C ASP A 98 -18.06 3.38 9.88
N TYR A 99 -17.34 2.41 9.29
CA TYR A 99 -15.88 2.34 9.30
C TYR A 99 -15.28 2.69 7.94
N LYS A 100 -14.06 3.24 7.97
CA LYS A 100 -13.23 3.47 6.79
C LYS A 100 -11.99 2.59 6.85
N TRP A 101 -11.73 1.87 5.75
CA TRP A 101 -10.58 1.00 5.57
C TRP A 101 -9.68 1.59 4.50
N PHE A 102 -8.38 1.67 4.78
CA PHE A 102 -7.39 2.14 3.82
C PHE A 102 -6.13 1.29 3.92
N ALA A 103 -5.62 0.85 2.79
CA ALA A 103 -4.34 0.15 2.71
C ALA A 103 -3.70 0.34 1.32
N PHE A 104 -2.37 0.36 1.29
CA PHE A 104 -1.61 0.14 0.06
C PHE A 104 -1.60 -1.34 -0.28
N PHE A 105 -1.54 -1.65 -1.58
CA PHE A 105 -1.29 -3.02 -2.02
C PHE A 105 0.09 -3.47 -1.59
N LYS A 106 0.21 -4.75 -1.23
CA LYS A 106 1.51 -5.33 -0.94
C LYS A 106 2.37 -5.36 -2.21
N ASP A 107 3.51 -4.68 -2.11
CA ASP A 107 4.55 -4.77 -3.12
C ASP A 107 5.44 -5.99 -2.86
N VAL A 108 5.87 -6.63 -3.94
CA VAL A 108 6.68 -7.85 -3.90
C VAL A 108 8.10 -7.53 -4.37
N THR A 109 8.64 -6.37 -3.99
CA THR A 109 10.07 -6.06 -4.16
C THR A 109 10.91 -6.44 -2.94
N ASP A 110 10.51 -7.47 -2.18
CA ASP A 110 11.47 -8.19 -1.35
C ASP A 110 12.48 -8.85 -2.29
N PHE A 111 13.77 -8.62 -2.05
CA PHE A 111 14.94 -9.03 -2.87
C PHE A 111 14.83 -10.41 -3.56
N ILE A 112 14.16 -11.36 -2.90
CA ILE A 112 13.88 -12.72 -3.36
C ILE A 112 13.00 -12.75 -4.63
N SER A 113 12.03 -11.86 -4.76
CA SER A 113 11.10 -11.84 -5.90
C SER A 113 11.72 -11.20 -7.15
N HIS A 114 12.64 -10.24 -6.99
CA HIS A 114 13.47 -9.77 -8.11
C HIS A 114 14.36 -10.89 -8.66
N LEU A 115 14.94 -11.70 -7.76
CA LEU A 115 15.75 -12.86 -8.14
C LEU A 115 14.91 -13.89 -8.93
N PHE A 116 13.71 -14.22 -8.45
CA PHE A 116 12.82 -15.17 -9.15
C PHE A 116 12.26 -14.65 -10.47
N MET A 117 11.98 -13.34 -10.58
CA MET A 117 11.62 -12.72 -11.87
C MET A 117 12.79 -12.73 -12.87
N GLN A 118 14.03 -12.53 -12.43
CA GLN A 118 15.21 -12.63 -13.31
C GLN A 118 15.53 -14.08 -13.73
N LEU A 119 15.25 -15.06 -12.87
CA LEU A 119 15.46 -16.49 -13.15
C LEU A 119 14.31 -17.15 -13.92
N GLY A 120 13.22 -16.42 -14.20
CA GLY A 120 12.09 -16.88 -15.01
C GLY A 120 11.29 -18.03 -14.38
N THR A 121 11.43 -18.27 -13.08
CA THR A 121 10.82 -19.41 -12.38
C THR A 121 9.44 -19.11 -11.81
N VAL A 122 9.04 -17.84 -11.72
CA VAL A 122 7.70 -17.41 -11.27
C VAL A 122 7.26 -16.24 -12.12
N GLY A 123 6.16 -16.39 -12.86
CA GLY A 123 5.58 -15.29 -13.63
C GLY A 123 4.92 -14.26 -12.72
N ILE A 124 4.85 -12.99 -13.16
CA ILE A 124 4.05 -11.93 -12.49
C ILE A 124 2.61 -12.40 -12.18
N TYR A 125 2.08 -13.32 -13.00
CA TYR A 125 0.74 -13.88 -12.90
C TYR A 125 0.60 -15.04 -11.90
N ASP A 126 1.69 -15.57 -11.35
CA ASP A 126 1.68 -16.66 -10.34
C ASP A 126 1.60 -16.13 -8.90
N LEU A 127 1.70 -14.80 -8.71
CA LEU A 127 1.66 -14.11 -7.43
C LEU A 127 0.28 -13.71 -6.85
N PRO A 128 -0.89 -13.81 -7.53
CA PRO A 128 -2.15 -13.38 -6.93
C PRO A 128 -2.56 -14.24 -5.73
N HIS A 129 -2.14 -15.52 -5.68
CA HIS A 129 -2.47 -16.41 -4.57
C HIS A 129 -1.70 -16.12 -3.27
N LEU A 130 -0.55 -15.43 -3.35
CA LEU A 130 0.28 -15.06 -2.20
C LEU A 130 0.03 -13.62 -1.72
N ARG A 131 -0.61 -12.78 -2.53
CA ARG A 131 -0.90 -11.36 -2.21
C ARG A 131 -2.01 -11.16 -1.19
N ASN A 132 -2.98 -12.07 -1.10
CA ASN A 132 -4.21 -11.86 -0.32
C ASN A 132 -4.15 -12.28 1.15
N LYS A 133 -2.95 -12.48 1.71
CA LYS A 133 -2.75 -12.59 3.17
C LYS A 133 -2.07 -11.32 3.67
N LEU A 134 -2.87 -10.37 4.10
CA LEU A 134 -2.42 -9.29 4.98
C LEU A 134 -2.13 -9.91 6.35
N VAL A 135 -0.89 -9.80 6.80
CA VAL A 135 -0.48 -9.97 8.21
C VAL A 135 -0.41 -8.58 8.80
#